data_AF-A0A925I4A2-F1
#
_entry.id   AF-A0A925I4A2-F1
#
_cell.length_a   1.000
_cell.length_b   1.000
_cell.length_c   1.000
_cell.angle_alpha   90.00
_cell.angle_beta   90.00
_cell.angle_gamma   90.00
#
_symmetry.space_group_name_H-M   'P 1'
#
loop_
_entity.id
_entity.type
_entity.pdbx_description
1 polymer ?
#
loop_
_entity_poly.entity_id
_entity_poly.type
_entity_poly.pdbx_seq_one_letter_code
_entity_poly.pdbx_strand_id
1 'polypeptide(L)'
;FAYHATMPTDALKALRDVMAETRAYGFDKVRAEQQELGDKVRALLEAKGFKSVAAAGFQAPGVVVSYTDDDGIRSAKKFADAGLQAAAGVPLQCDEPDDFKTFRIGLFGLDKLHNVARTVASLDKALNGML
;
A
#
# COMPACT_ATOMS: atom_id res chain seq x y z
N PHE A 1 20.93 -18.44 -37.11
CA PHE A 1 20.23 -18.82 -35.87
C PHE A 1 19.74 -17.55 -35.19
N ALA A 2 18.44 -17.40 -34.98
CA ALA A 2 17.86 -16.24 -34.30
C ALA A 2 17.35 -16.71 -32.92
N TYR A 3 18.25 -16.69 -31.94
CA TYR A 3 17.91 -16.87 -30.53
C TYR A 3 18.12 -15.54 -29.82
N HIS A 4 17.09 -15.02 -29.15
CA HIS A 4 17.17 -13.75 -28.43
C HIS A 4 17.59 -13.97 -26.96
N ALA A 5 16.70 -14.53 -26.14
CA ALA A 5 16.94 -14.84 -24.73
C ALA A 5 15.92 -15.88 -24.20
N THR A 6 16.24 -16.54 -23.09
CA THR A 6 15.34 -17.47 -22.40
C THR A 6 14.23 -16.70 -21.69
N MET A 7 12.97 -17.14 -21.82
CA MET A 7 11.84 -16.53 -21.11
C MET A 7 11.63 -17.16 -19.72
N PRO A 8 11.16 -16.39 -18.72
CA PRO A 8 10.78 -16.93 -17.42
C PRO A 8 9.39 -17.58 -17.47
N THR A 9 9.28 -18.73 -18.14
CA THR A 9 8.00 -19.35 -18.51
C THR A 9 7.08 -19.66 -17.33
N ASP A 10 7.62 -20.12 -16.20
CA ASP A 10 6.81 -20.42 -15.01
C ASP A 10 6.22 -19.15 -14.37
N ALA A 11 7.00 -18.07 -14.29
CA ALA A 11 6.53 -16.79 -13.78
C ALA A 11 5.44 -16.18 -14.69
N LEU A 12 5.61 -16.31 -16.02
CA LEU A 12 4.61 -15.87 -16.99
C LEU A 12 3.31 -16.66 -16.87
N LYS A 13 3.39 -17.97 -16.64
CA LYS A 13 2.22 -18.81 -16.40
C LYS A 13 1.47 -18.36 -15.13
N ALA A 14 2.18 -18.14 -14.03
CA ALA A 14 1.59 -17.65 -12.78
C ALA A 14 0.92 -16.27 -12.97
N LEU A 15 1.58 -15.35 -13.67
CA LEU A 15 0.99 -14.04 -14.01
C LEU A 15 -0.31 -14.20 -14.82
N ARG A 16 -0.30 -15.05 -15.85
CA ARG A 16 -1.48 -15.32 -16.69
C ARG A 16 -2.64 -15.84 -15.84
N ASP A 17 -2.37 -16.78 -14.94
CA ASP A 17 -3.40 -17.38 -14.08
C ASP A 17 -4.00 -16.34 -13.12
N VAL A 18 -3.20 -15.47 -12.50
CA VAL A 18 -3.70 -14.36 -11.65
C VAL A 18 -4.49 -13.32 -12.45
N MET A 19 -4.08 -13.02 -13.69
CA MET A 19 -4.86 -12.14 -14.57
C MET A 19 -6.22 -12.75 -14.91
N ALA A 20 -6.27 -14.07 -15.14
CA ALA A 20 -7.51 -14.78 -15.41
C ALA A 20 -8.44 -14.82 -14.18
N GLU A 21 -7.90 -15.03 -12.97
CA GLU A 21 -8.62 -14.94 -11.70
C GLU A 21 -9.24 -13.54 -11.53
N THR A 22 -8.43 -12.49 -11.70
CA THR A 22 -8.88 -11.09 -11.61
C THR A 22 -10.01 -10.80 -12.62
N ARG A 23 -9.87 -11.30 -13.85
CA ARG A 23 -10.89 -11.15 -14.90
C ARG A 23 -12.19 -11.86 -14.53
N ALA A 24 -12.10 -13.09 -14.02
CA ALA A 24 -13.25 -13.89 -13.62
C ALA A 24 -14.02 -13.25 -12.45
N TYR A 25 -13.30 -12.60 -11.53
CA TYR A 25 -13.89 -11.85 -10.43
C TYR A 25 -14.51 -10.51 -10.88
N GLY A 26 -13.87 -9.83 -11.84
CA GLY A 26 -14.40 -8.65 -12.52
C GLY A 26 -13.57 -7.39 -12.28
N PHE A 27 -13.03 -6.80 -13.34
CA PHE A 27 -12.12 -5.65 -13.24
C PHE A 27 -12.74 -4.42 -12.60
N ASP A 28 -13.98 -4.08 -12.95
CA ASP A 28 -14.67 -2.92 -12.37
C ASP A 28 -14.88 -3.10 -10.87
N LYS A 29 -15.14 -4.34 -10.43
CA LYS A 29 -15.30 -4.68 -9.01
C LYS A 29 -13.98 -4.51 -8.26
N VAL A 30 -12.89 -5.11 -8.75
CA VAL A 30 -11.55 -4.97 -8.15
C VAL A 30 -11.11 -3.50 -8.10
N ARG A 31 -11.41 -2.72 -9.15
CA ARG A 31 -11.12 -1.28 -9.19
C ARG A 31 -11.87 -0.53 -8.10
N ALA A 32 -13.17 -0.81 -7.92
CA ALA A 32 -13.99 -0.19 -6.88
C ALA A 32 -13.50 -0.56 -5.48
N GLU A 33 -13.17 -1.83 -5.23
CA GLU A 33 -12.62 -2.32 -3.96
C GLU A 33 -11.26 -1.67 -3.63
N GLN A 34 -10.39 -1.49 -4.63
CA GLN A 34 -9.11 -0.80 -4.43
C GLN A 34 -9.33 0.67 -4.03
N GLN A 35 -10.30 1.34 -4.66
CA GLN A 35 -10.67 2.70 -4.31
C GLN A 35 -11.21 2.78 -2.88
N GLU A 36 -12.18 1.92 -2.54
CA GLU A 36 -12.78 1.84 -1.21
C GLU A 36 -11.73 1.58 -0.11
N LEU A 37 -10.82 0.63 -0.35
CA LEU A 37 -9.75 0.32 0.59
C LEU A 37 -8.81 1.51 0.80
N GLY A 38 -8.42 2.19 -0.30
CA GLY A 38 -7.61 3.40 -0.23
C GLY A 38 -8.28 4.52 0.56
N ASP A 39 -9.57 4.78 0.29
CA ASP A 39 -10.36 5.81 0.98
C ASP A 39 -10.45 5.52 2.49
N LYS A 40 -10.78 4.28 2.86
CA LYS A 40 -10.89 3.89 4.27
C LYS A 40 -9.57 3.95 5.02
N VAL A 41 -8.47 3.53 4.39
CA VAL A 41 -7.14 3.60 5.00
C VAL A 41 -6.68 5.05 5.17
N ARG A 42 -6.94 5.94 4.20
CA ARG A 42 -6.64 7.37 4.35
C ARG A 42 -7.42 8.01 5.48
N ALA A 43 -8.74 7.78 5.52
CA ALA A 43 -9.58 8.28 6.60
C ALA A 43 -9.12 7.78 7.98
N LEU A 44 -8.71 6.51 8.07
CA LEU A 44 -8.14 5.94 9.29
C LEU A 44 -6.85 6.67 9.71
N LEU A 45 -5.90 6.86 8.81
CA LEU A 45 -4.64 7.54 9.11
C LEU A 45 -4.84 8.99 9.52
N GLU A 46 -5.72 9.71 8.82
CA GLU A 46 -6.10 11.09 9.17
C GLU A 46 -6.73 11.15 10.57
N ALA A 47 -7.62 10.21 10.91
CA ALA A 47 -8.21 10.10 12.25
C ALA A 47 -7.18 9.79 13.36
N LYS A 48 -6.03 9.20 13.01
CA LYS A 48 -4.89 9.00 13.92
C LYS A 48 -3.91 10.17 13.93
N GLY A 49 -4.19 11.26 13.22
CA GLY A 49 -3.35 12.45 13.15
C GLY A 49 -2.23 12.40 12.12
N PHE A 50 -2.17 11.37 11.27
CA PHE A 50 -1.19 11.32 10.19
C PHE A 50 -1.67 12.12 8.98
N LYS A 51 -0.92 13.16 8.62
CA LYS A 51 -1.19 13.97 7.43
C LYS A 51 -0.72 13.26 6.17
N SER A 52 -1.57 13.24 5.13
CA SER A 52 -1.18 12.71 3.82
C SER A 52 -0.09 13.57 3.15
N VAL A 53 0.83 12.91 2.47
CA VAL A 53 1.81 13.58 1.58
C VAL A 53 1.16 14.01 0.27
N ALA A 54 0.22 13.22 -0.24
CA ALA A 54 -0.47 13.54 -1.48
C ALA A 54 -1.56 14.59 -1.23
N ALA A 55 -1.58 15.64 -2.04
CA ALA A 55 -2.63 16.64 -2.01
C ALA A 55 -4.01 16.03 -2.34
N ALA A 56 -5.07 16.65 -1.83
CA ALA A 56 -6.45 16.25 -2.13
C ALA A 56 -6.69 16.17 -3.65
N GLY A 57 -7.35 15.11 -4.11
CA GLY A 57 -7.56 14.82 -5.54
C GLY A 57 -6.42 14.05 -6.22
N PHE A 58 -5.24 13.96 -5.61
CA PHE A 58 -4.08 13.21 -6.13
C PHE A 58 -3.70 12.00 -5.27
N GLN A 59 -4.59 11.60 -4.37
CA GLN A 59 -4.35 10.53 -3.40
C GLN A 59 -4.50 9.15 -4.05
N ALA A 60 -3.38 8.45 -4.28
CA ALA A 60 -3.38 7.13 -4.87
C ALA A 60 -4.08 6.08 -3.96
N PRO A 61 -4.94 5.20 -4.49
CA PRO A 61 -5.67 4.21 -3.68
C PRO A 61 -4.85 2.97 -3.31
N GLY A 62 -3.82 2.63 -4.08
CA GLY A 62 -2.98 1.45 -3.84
C GLY A 62 -1.77 1.69 -2.94
N VAL A 63 -1.34 2.94 -2.81
CA VAL A 63 -0.19 3.33 -1.98
C VAL A 63 -0.56 4.58 -1.20
N VAL A 64 -0.58 4.48 0.12
CA VAL A 64 -0.83 5.61 1.00
C VAL A 64 0.48 6.04 1.64
N VAL A 65 0.83 7.31 1.48
CA VAL A 65 2.04 7.92 2.03
C VAL A 65 1.63 9.03 2.98
N SER A 66 2.13 8.98 4.21
CA SER A 66 1.82 9.97 5.24
C SER A 66 3.09 10.46 5.95
N TYR A 67 3.03 11.69 6.44
CA TYR A 67 4.05 12.28 7.28
C TYR A 67 4.06 11.64 8.67
N THR A 68 5.22 11.67 9.32
CA THR A 68 5.40 11.27 10.72
C THR A 68 6.62 11.98 11.30
N ASP A 69 6.60 12.28 12.59
CA ASP A 69 7.79 12.76 13.32
C ASP A 69 8.55 11.61 14.02
N ASP A 70 7.93 10.43 14.11
CA ASP A 70 8.45 9.26 14.79
C ASP A 70 9.40 8.45 13.90
N ASP A 71 10.67 8.33 14.31
CA ASP A 71 11.70 7.59 13.57
C ASP A 71 11.45 6.08 13.50
N GLY A 72 10.77 5.51 14.50
CA GLY A 72 10.34 4.11 14.50
C GLY A 72 9.23 3.84 13.49
N ILE A 73 8.36 4.82 13.22
CA ILE A 73 7.35 4.76 12.15
C ILE A 73 8.03 4.97 10.79
N ARG A 74 8.89 6.00 10.64
CA ARG A 74 9.63 6.29 9.41
C ARG A 74 10.44 5.09 8.91
N SER A 75 11.15 4.43 9.83
CA SER A 75 11.97 3.24 9.52
C SER A 75 11.15 1.95 9.35
N ALA A 76 9.83 2.02 9.54
CA ALA A 76 8.91 0.90 9.62
C ALA A 76 9.15 -0.09 10.78
N LYS A 77 10.08 0.21 11.70
CA LYS A 77 10.37 -0.65 12.86
C LYS A 77 9.15 -0.88 13.74
N LYS A 78 8.39 0.18 14.08
CA LYS A 78 7.18 0.05 14.91
C LYS A 78 6.11 -0.81 14.25
N PHE A 79 5.99 -0.76 12.92
CA PHE A 79 5.09 -1.66 12.18
C PHE A 79 5.54 -3.12 12.34
N ALA A 80 6.83 -3.40 12.17
CA ALA A 80 7.37 -4.74 12.32
C ALA A 80 7.16 -5.29 13.73
N ASP A 81 7.41 -4.47 14.76
CA ASP A 81 7.18 -4.83 16.16
C ASP A 81 5.67 -5.10 16.44
N ALA A 82 4.77 -4.44 15.69
CA ALA A 82 3.31 -4.68 15.71
C ALA A 82 2.85 -5.82 14.76
N GLY A 83 3.78 -6.56 14.15
CA GLY A 83 3.48 -7.69 13.27
C GLY A 83 3.02 -7.31 11.86
N LEU A 84 3.27 -6.07 11.41
CA LEU A 84 2.99 -5.60 10.06
C LEU A 84 4.26 -5.27 9.28
N GLN A 85 4.28 -5.68 8.01
CA GLN A 85 5.26 -5.17 7.06
C GLN A 85 4.73 -3.89 6.42
N ALA A 86 5.36 -2.75 6.74
CA ALA A 86 5.21 -1.49 6.04
C ALA A 86 6.47 -1.16 5.22
N ALA A 87 6.43 -0.09 4.43
CA ALA A 87 7.60 0.40 3.72
C ALA A 87 8.09 1.72 4.34
N ALA A 88 9.40 1.79 4.58
CA ALA A 88 10.03 3.01 5.07
C ALA A 88 9.83 4.18 4.09
N GLY A 89 9.87 5.39 4.63
CA GLY A 89 9.91 6.62 3.85
C GLY A 89 11.19 6.70 3.02
N VAL A 90 11.06 7.18 1.79
CA VAL A 90 12.18 7.45 0.87
C VAL A 90 12.07 8.89 0.37
N PRO A 91 13.19 9.53 -0.03
CA PRO A 91 13.17 10.84 -0.65
C PRO A 91 12.27 10.88 -1.89
N LEU A 92 11.63 12.03 -2.13
CA LEU A 92 10.86 12.30 -3.34
C LEU A 92 11.76 12.72 -4.51
N GLN A 93 12.93 13.31 -4.20
CA GLN A 93 13.82 13.91 -5.20
C GLN A 93 13.15 15.05 -5.98
N CYS A 94 12.39 15.90 -5.28
CA CYS A 94 11.67 17.03 -5.87
C CYS A 94 11.68 18.27 -4.98
N ASP A 95 12.85 18.58 -4.42
CA ASP A 95 13.07 19.72 -3.52
C ASP A 95 12.22 19.66 -2.24
N GLU A 96 12.02 18.45 -1.69
CA GLU A 96 11.44 18.26 -0.36
C GLU A 96 12.34 18.89 0.73
N PRO A 97 11.76 19.38 1.84
CA PRO A 97 12.55 19.98 2.92
C PRO A 97 13.43 18.93 3.62
N ASP A 98 14.49 19.38 4.29
CA ASP A 98 15.45 18.50 4.98
C ASP A 98 14.83 17.65 6.10
N ASP A 99 13.73 18.13 6.69
CA ASP A 99 12.96 17.43 7.72
C ASP A 99 11.89 16.47 7.16
N PHE A 100 11.87 16.26 5.83
CA PHE A 100 10.91 15.38 5.18
C PHE A 100 10.97 13.94 5.73
N LYS A 101 9.95 13.59 6.53
CA LYS A 101 9.85 12.29 7.20
C LYS A 101 8.48 11.66 6.96
N THR A 102 8.49 10.48 6.32
CA THR A 102 7.29 9.79 5.87
C THR A 102 7.35 8.29 6.09
N PHE A 103 6.21 7.63 5.94
CA PHE A 103 6.10 6.16 5.84
C PHE A 103 5.06 5.80 4.76
N ARG A 104 5.12 4.56 4.27
CA ARG A 104 4.31 4.09 3.13
C ARG A 104 3.59 2.79 3.46
N ILE A 105 2.32 2.71 3.09
CA ILE A 105 1.49 1.52 3.19
C ILE A 105 1.05 1.09 1.79
N GLY A 106 1.39 -0.15 1.40
CA GLY A 106 0.94 -0.78 0.17
C GLY A 106 -0.33 -1.58 0.37
N LEU A 107 -1.35 -1.31 -0.44
CA LEU A 107 -2.69 -1.87 -0.34
C LEU A 107 -3.00 -2.83 -1.50
N PHE A 108 -1.99 -3.61 -1.90
CA PHE A 108 -2.05 -4.51 -3.04
C PHE A 108 -2.50 -5.93 -2.68
N GLY A 109 -3.13 -6.59 -3.66
CA GLY A 109 -3.42 -8.02 -3.67
C GLY A 109 -4.89 -8.34 -3.52
N LEU A 110 -5.38 -9.31 -4.31
CA LEU A 110 -6.78 -9.72 -4.34
C LEU A 110 -7.33 -10.10 -2.97
N ASP A 111 -6.54 -10.76 -2.12
CA ASP A 111 -6.96 -11.10 -0.76
C ASP A 111 -7.35 -9.86 0.08
N LYS A 112 -6.65 -8.73 -0.07
CA LYS A 112 -7.04 -7.47 0.59
C LYS A 112 -8.31 -6.88 -0.02
N LEU A 113 -8.39 -6.88 -1.35
CA LEU A 113 -9.51 -6.27 -2.09
C LEU A 113 -10.82 -7.01 -1.85
N HIS A 114 -10.77 -8.34 -1.78
CA HIS A 114 -11.94 -9.16 -1.42
C HIS A 114 -12.36 -9.00 0.05
N ASN A 115 -11.49 -8.43 0.91
CA ASN A 115 -11.68 -8.38 2.35
C ASN A 115 -11.36 -7.00 2.93
N VAL A 116 -11.86 -5.92 2.31
CA VAL A 116 -11.55 -4.52 2.68
C VAL A 116 -11.70 -4.26 4.19
N ALA A 117 -12.84 -4.63 4.78
CA ALA A 117 -13.12 -4.39 6.20
C ALA A 117 -12.09 -5.06 7.12
N ARG A 118 -11.73 -6.33 6.84
CA ARG A 118 -10.70 -7.07 7.58
C ARG A 118 -9.35 -6.38 7.45
N THR A 119 -8.97 -5.97 6.23
CA THR A 119 -7.68 -5.31 5.98
C THR A 119 -7.57 -3.99 6.74
N VAL A 120 -8.62 -3.16 6.74
CA VAL A 120 -8.65 -1.91 7.51
C VAL A 120 -8.57 -2.19 9.01
N ALA A 121 -9.32 -3.17 9.52
CA ALA A 121 -9.31 -3.51 10.94
C ALA A 121 -7.95 -4.04 11.42
N SER A 122 -7.27 -4.86 10.60
CA SER A 122 -5.90 -5.31 10.90
C SER A 122 -4.91 -4.15 10.99
N LEU A 123 -5.04 -3.16 10.10
CA LEU A 123 -4.19 -1.97 10.14
C LEU A 123 -4.49 -1.11 11.38
N ASP A 124 -5.76 -0.81 11.66
CA ASP A 124 -6.16 -0.03 12.84
C ASP A 124 -5.66 -0.67 14.13
N LYS A 125 -5.81 -2.00 14.27
CA LYS A 125 -5.27 -2.73 15.42
C LYS A 125 -3.77 -2.50 15.61
N ALA A 126 -2.98 -2.56 14.54
CA ALA A 126 -1.55 -2.35 14.64
C ALA A 126 -1.19 -0.89 14.93
N LEU A 127 -1.90 0.07 14.32
CA LEU A 127 -1.73 1.50 14.59
C LEU A 127 -2.02 1.83 16.07
N ASN A 128 -3.08 1.25 16.64
CA ASN A 128 -3.40 1.40 18.07
C ASN A 128 -2.35 0.80 19.01
N GLY A 129 -1.57 -0.18 18.56
CA GLY A 129 -0.51 -0.78 19.36
C GLY A 129 0.81 0.00 19.33
N MET A 130 0.97 0.97 18.41
CA MET A 130 2.24 1.69 18.20
C MET A 130 2.20 3.18 18.51
N LEU A 131 0.99 3.75 18.55
CA LEU A 131 0.66 5.11 18.96
C LEU A 131 0.51 5.17 20.48
#